data_AF-A0A9E3J5W6-F1
#
_entry.id   AF-A0A9E3J5W6-F1
#
_cell.length_a   1.000
_cell.length_b   1.000
_cell.length_c   1.000
_cell.angle_alpha   90.00
_cell.angle_beta   90.00
_cell.angle_gamma   90.00
#
_symmetry.space_group_name_H-M   'P 1'
#
loop_
_entity.id
_entity.type
_entity.pdbx_description
1 polymer ?
#
loop_
_entity_poly.entity_id
_entity_poly.type
_entity_poly.pdbx_seq_one_letter_code
_entity_poly.pdbx_strand_id
1 'polypeptide(L)'
;MASRPSAAKKQPAKKAAAPAKGPAGKAAAKKAPAKKPPAKRAAAKKAAPPKPAPSPTGGVYRLVRAVWLGLAHAVGAVFRGIGQGAKNLDPAHRKDGVALLLLGLGLIVAAGTWSNLRGPVGDLVEIIVTGAFGRLDLLVPILLAVIAVRFIRHPEKPEANGRIVIGLSALVIGVLGQVHIACGAPARSDGMQAIRDAGGLIGWGAATPLT
;
A
#
# COMPACT_ATOMS: atom_id res chain seq x y z
N MET A 1 6.14 -3.81 -84.62
CA MET A 1 7.23 -4.75 -84.29
C MET A 1 6.62 -5.98 -83.62
N ALA A 2 7.00 -7.15 -84.16
CA ALA A 2 6.77 -8.55 -83.80
C ALA A 2 5.77 -8.96 -82.68
N SER A 3 4.81 -9.79 -83.09
CA SER A 3 4.14 -10.82 -82.28
C SER A 3 4.95 -12.12 -82.33
N ARG A 4 5.09 -12.87 -81.20
CA ARG A 4 4.87 -14.33 -81.07
C ARG A 4 5.26 -14.90 -79.68
N PRO A 5 4.68 -16.05 -79.29
CA PRO A 5 4.69 -16.63 -77.93
C PRO A 5 5.64 -17.83 -77.75
N SER A 6 5.70 -18.39 -76.53
CA SER A 6 5.65 -19.86 -76.22
C SER A 6 6.71 -20.41 -75.23
N ALA A 7 6.19 -21.26 -74.33
CA ALA A 7 6.77 -22.47 -73.70
C ALA A 7 7.97 -22.35 -72.71
N ALA A 8 7.77 -22.61 -71.42
CA ALA A 8 7.83 -23.93 -70.72
C ALA A 8 9.28 -24.43 -70.51
N LYS A 9 9.77 -24.73 -69.29
CA LYS A 9 9.40 -25.92 -68.48
C LYS A 9 10.15 -25.94 -67.13
N LYS A 10 9.41 -26.37 -66.09
CA LYS A 10 9.75 -27.33 -65.02
C LYS A 10 10.88 -27.05 -63.99
N GLN A 11 10.45 -26.83 -62.75
CA GLN A 11 11.05 -27.41 -61.53
C GLN A 11 10.83 -28.94 -61.49
N PRO A 12 11.63 -29.72 -60.71
CA PRO A 12 11.17 -30.05 -59.35
C PRO A 12 12.26 -30.27 -58.26
N ALA A 13 11.78 -30.16 -57.01
CA ALA A 13 12.13 -30.89 -55.77
C ALA A 13 13.51 -30.64 -55.09
N LYS A 14 13.54 -30.01 -53.90
CA LYS A 14 13.42 -30.59 -52.52
C LYS A 14 14.51 -31.63 -52.18
N LYS A 15 15.38 -31.33 -51.20
CA LYS A 15 15.40 -31.97 -49.86
C LYS A 15 16.47 -31.37 -48.92
N ALA A 16 16.11 -31.24 -47.65
CA ALA A 16 16.95 -30.92 -46.50
C ALA A 16 17.47 -32.20 -45.81
N ALA A 17 18.58 -32.11 -45.06
CA ALA A 17 18.83 -32.72 -43.73
C ALA A 17 20.34 -32.81 -43.39
N ALA A 18 20.65 -32.71 -42.10
CA ALA A 18 21.98 -32.64 -41.48
C ALA A 18 22.59 -34.04 -41.12
N PRO A 19 23.56 -34.19 -40.18
CA PRO A 19 24.96 -34.59 -40.42
C PRO A 19 25.38 -35.96 -39.81
N ALA A 20 26.57 -36.53 -40.16
CA ALA A 20 27.17 -37.66 -39.40
C ALA A 20 28.70 -37.88 -39.56
N LYS A 21 29.38 -38.08 -38.41
CA LYS A 21 30.59 -38.90 -37.99
C LYS A 21 31.56 -39.45 -39.06
N GLY A 22 32.90 -39.47 -38.94
CA GLY A 22 33.84 -39.89 -37.86
C GLY A 22 34.78 -41.02 -38.39
N PRO A 23 36.06 -41.21 -37.95
CA PRO A 23 36.34 -42.24 -36.92
C PRO A 23 37.53 -41.95 -35.97
N ALA A 24 37.73 -42.86 -35.01
CA ALA A 24 38.49 -42.75 -33.75
C ALA A 24 39.94 -43.32 -33.76
N GLY A 25 40.76 -42.95 -32.77
CA GLY A 25 42.02 -43.63 -32.44
C GLY A 25 42.77 -43.06 -31.21
N LYS A 26 42.91 -43.88 -30.17
CA LYS A 26 43.44 -43.71 -28.78
C LYS A 26 44.85 -43.07 -28.63
N ALA A 27 45.08 -42.36 -27.51
CA ALA A 27 45.95 -42.78 -26.39
C ALA A 27 46.12 -41.68 -25.32
N ALA A 28 46.23 -42.10 -24.05
CA ALA A 28 46.23 -41.28 -22.84
C ALA A 28 47.60 -40.68 -22.48
N ALA A 29 47.62 -39.48 -21.90
CA ALA A 29 48.69 -39.04 -21.02
C ALA A 29 48.14 -38.15 -19.88
N LYS A 30 48.55 -38.52 -18.66
CA LYS A 30 48.04 -38.10 -17.36
C LYS A 30 48.29 -36.61 -17.07
N LYS A 31 47.25 -35.87 -16.67
CA LYS A 31 47.37 -34.52 -16.10
C LYS A 31 47.39 -34.62 -14.57
N ALA A 32 48.45 -34.11 -13.95
CA ALA A 32 48.66 -34.11 -12.50
C ALA A 32 47.50 -33.39 -11.75
N PRO A 33 47.05 -33.89 -10.59
CA PRO A 33 46.01 -33.21 -9.82
C PRO A 33 46.61 -31.98 -9.11
N ALA A 34 46.12 -30.80 -9.50
CA ALA A 34 46.38 -29.55 -8.78
C ALA A 34 45.82 -29.63 -7.35
N LYS A 35 46.63 -29.21 -6.38
CA LYS A 35 46.33 -29.17 -4.94
C LYS A 35 44.99 -28.43 -4.69
N LYS A 36 44.03 -29.12 -4.06
CA LYS A 36 42.83 -28.49 -3.49
C LYS A 36 43.22 -27.56 -2.34
N PRO A 37 42.69 -26.33 -2.24
CA PRO A 37 42.82 -25.53 -1.03
C PRO A 37 42.06 -26.19 0.12
N PRO A 38 42.54 -26.09 1.37
CA PRO A 38 41.89 -26.74 2.50
C PRO A 38 40.48 -26.19 2.71
N ALA A 39 39.51 -27.10 2.90
CA ALA A 39 38.13 -26.76 3.18
C ALA A 39 38.05 -25.83 4.40
N LYS A 40 37.47 -24.65 4.21
CA LYS A 40 37.05 -23.78 5.32
C LYS A 40 36.18 -24.61 6.26
N ARG A 41 36.68 -24.83 7.48
CA ARG A 41 35.92 -25.40 8.60
C ARG A 41 34.57 -24.70 8.64
N ALA A 42 33.49 -25.46 8.50
CA ALA A 42 32.15 -24.96 8.73
C ALA A 42 32.11 -24.40 10.17
N ALA A 43 31.86 -23.09 10.29
CA ALA A 43 31.60 -22.49 11.58
C ALA A 43 30.45 -23.26 12.24
N ALA A 44 30.68 -23.77 13.45
CA ALA A 44 29.67 -24.45 14.23
C ALA A 44 28.42 -23.55 14.30
N LYS A 45 27.27 -24.09 13.88
CA LYS A 45 25.98 -23.42 14.07
C LYS A 45 25.82 -23.14 15.56
N LYS A 46 25.88 -21.86 15.95
CA LYS A 46 25.56 -21.43 17.31
C LYS A 46 24.14 -21.89 17.61
N ALA A 47 23.97 -22.71 18.64
CA ALA A 47 22.67 -23.20 19.06
C ALA A 47 21.73 -22.01 19.30
N ALA A 48 20.52 -22.08 18.74
CA ALA A 48 19.49 -21.09 19.01
C ALA A 48 19.16 -21.09 20.52
N PRO A 49 18.95 -19.93 21.15
CA PRO A 49 18.60 -19.87 22.57
C PRO A 49 17.29 -20.63 22.84
N PRO A 50 17.14 -21.27 24.02
CA PRO A 50 15.94 -22.03 24.35
C PRO A 50 14.70 -21.12 24.33
N LYS A 51 13.60 -21.62 23.76
CA LYS A 51 12.33 -20.88 23.71
C LYS A 51 11.87 -20.57 25.14
N PRO A 52 11.46 -19.31 25.45
CA PRO A 52 10.92 -18.96 26.76
C PRO A 52 9.71 -19.84 27.11
N ALA A 53 9.65 -20.26 28.38
CA ALA A 53 8.57 -21.07 28.93
C ALA A 53 7.19 -20.40 28.69
N PRO A 54 6.12 -21.19 28.49
CA PRO A 54 4.79 -20.66 28.23
C PRO A 54 4.26 -19.91 29.46
N SER A 55 4.33 -18.59 29.45
CA SER A 55 3.68 -17.75 30.44
C SER A 55 2.23 -17.47 30.02
N PRO A 56 1.25 -17.45 30.95
CA PRO A 56 -0.14 -17.07 30.67
C PRO A 56 -0.26 -15.67 30.03
N THR A 57 0.65 -14.76 30.41
CA THR A 57 0.80 -13.43 29.82
C THR A 57 1.21 -13.47 28.35
N GLY A 58 1.99 -14.47 27.93
CA GLY A 58 2.36 -14.69 26.53
C GLY A 58 1.17 -15.11 25.67
N GLY A 59 0.19 -15.82 26.24
CA GLY A 59 -1.06 -16.18 25.57
C GLY A 59 -1.92 -14.97 25.27
N VAL A 60 -2.16 -14.12 26.28
CA VAL A 60 -2.92 -12.86 26.13
C VAL A 60 -2.21 -11.92 25.16
N TYR A 61 -0.89 -11.74 25.29
CA TYR A 61 -0.12 -10.92 24.36
C TYR A 61 -0.20 -11.43 22.91
N ARG A 62 -0.15 -12.75 22.70
CA ARG A 62 -0.33 -13.35 21.37
C ARG A 62 -1.72 -13.12 20.82
N LEU A 63 -2.76 -13.19 21.65
CA LEU A 63 -4.14 -12.93 21.26
C LEU A 63 -4.32 -11.46 20.85
N VAL A 64 -3.89 -10.53 21.69
CA VAL A 64 -3.92 -9.09 21.39
C VAL A 64 -3.14 -8.78 20.13
N ARG A 65 -1.92 -9.34 19.98
CA ARG A 65 -1.11 -9.18 18.77
C ARG A 65 -1.78 -9.80 17.54
N ALA A 66 -2.45 -10.94 17.68
CA ALA A 66 -3.15 -11.59 16.58
C ALA A 66 -4.38 -10.78 16.14
N VAL A 67 -5.15 -10.25 17.10
CA VAL A 67 -6.27 -9.33 16.81
C VAL A 67 -5.75 -8.06 16.13
N TRP A 68 -4.67 -7.48 16.66
CA TRP A 68 -4.04 -6.30 16.07
C TRP A 68 -3.53 -6.54 14.65
N LEU A 69 -2.77 -7.61 14.43
CA LEU A 69 -2.28 -7.98 13.11
C LEU A 69 -3.41 -8.41 12.18
N GLY A 70 -4.46 -9.04 12.69
CA GLY A 70 -5.66 -9.39 11.94
C GLY A 70 -6.38 -8.16 11.45
N LEU A 71 -6.59 -7.17 12.31
CA LEU A 71 -7.18 -5.87 11.96
C LEU A 71 -6.30 -5.13 10.94
N ALA A 72 -4.98 -5.07 11.19
CA ALA A 72 -4.03 -4.44 10.27
C ALA A 72 -4.00 -5.13 8.89
N HIS A 73 -4.10 -6.47 8.86
CA HIS A 73 -4.19 -7.21 7.60
C HIS A 73 -5.55 -7.04 6.92
N ALA A 74 -6.66 -6.96 7.67
CA ALA A 74 -7.98 -6.71 7.10
C ALA A 74 -8.02 -5.32 6.44
N VAL A 75 -7.57 -4.30 7.16
CA VAL A 75 -7.41 -2.94 6.65
C VAL A 75 -6.48 -2.94 5.43
N GLY A 76 -5.31 -3.57 5.55
CA GLY A 76 -4.35 -3.71 4.46
C GLY A 76 -4.88 -4.49 3.27
N ALA A 77 -5.79 -5.45 3.47
CA ALA A 77 -6.43 -6.25 2.43
C ALA A 77 -7.53 -5.45 1.71
N VAL A 78 -8.25 -4.57 2.39
CA VAL A 78 -9.16 -3.61 1.75
C VAL A 78 -8.37 -2.66 0.84
N PHE A 79 -7.31 -2.04 1.37
CA PHE A 79 -6.43 -1.15 0.58
C PHE A 79 -5.74 -1.88 -0.58
N ARG A 80 -5.23 -3.10 -0.35
CA ARG A 80 -4.61 -3.92 -1.40
C ARG A 80 -5.64 -4.48 -2.38
N GLY A 81 -6.85 -4.81 -1.95
CA GLY A 81 -7.91 -5.33 -2.81
C GLY A 81 -8.33 -4.30 -3.86
N ILE A 82 -8.40 -3.03 -3.48
CA ILE A 82 -8.68 -1.91 -4.39
C ILE A 82 -7.50 -1.68 -5.35
N GLY A 83 -6.25 -1.82 -4.89
CA GLY A 83 -5.04 -1.68 -5.73
C GLY A 83 -4.66 -2.90 -6.59
N GLN A 84 -5.06 -4.12 -6.19
CA GLN A 84 -4.74 -5.39 -6.86
C GLN A 84 -5.89 -5.93 -7.70
N GLY A 85 -7.15 -5.63 -7.39
CA GLY A 85 -8.32 -6.00 -8.21
C GLY A 85 -8.25 -5.42 -9.62
N ALA A 86 -7.53 -4.32 -9.78
CA ALA A 86 -7.24 -3.71 -11.06
C ALA A 86 -5.98 -4.28 -11.75
N LYS A 87 -5.48 -5.48 -11.35
CA LYS A 87 -4.30 -6.10 -11.97
C LYS A 87 -4.45 -6.40 -13.47
N ASN A 88 -5.69 -6.56 -13.92
CA ASN A 88 -6.04 -6.82 -15.32
C ASN A 88 -6.65 -5.60 -16.03
N LEU A 89 -6.67 -4.43 -15.39
CA LEU A 89 -7.13 -3.17 -15.99
C LEU A 89 -5.92 -2.34 -16.45
N ASP A 90 -6.11 -1.61 -17.54
CA ASP A 90 -5.14 -0.64 -18.07
C ASP A 90 -4.64 0.28 -16.94
N PRO A 91 -3.34 0.59 -16.83
CA PRO A 91 -2.78 1.48 -15.82
C PRO A 91 -3.54 2.80 -15.60
N ALA A 92 -4.28 3.29 -16.59
CA ALA A 92 -5.20 4.42 -16.45
C ALA A 92 -6.37 4.13 -15.48
N HIS A 93 -7.04 2.98 -15.60
CA HIS A 93 -8.20 2.60 -14.77
C HIS A 93 -7.82 2.18 -13.34
N ARG A 94 -6.57 1.75 -13.11
CA ARG A 94 -6.06 1.46 -11.75
C ARG A 94 -6.05 2.69 -10.84
N LYS A 95 -5.85 3.87 -11.42
CA LYS A 95 -5.66 5.12 -10.68
C LYS A 95 -7.00 5.74 -10.26
N ASP A 96 -8.11 5.36 -10.91
CA ASP A 96 -9.45 5.79 -10.53
C ASP A 96 -9.94 5.14 -9.23
N GLY A 97 -9.51 3.94 -8.89
CA GLY A 97 -10.01 3.22 -7.70
C GLY A 97 -9.75 3.94 -6.37
N VAL A 98 -8.59 4.60 -6.21
CA VAL A 98 -8.27 5.34 -4.98
C VAL A 98 -9.07 6.64 -4.90
N ALA A 99 -9.21 7.35 -6.01
CA ALA A 99 -9.99 8.58 -6.02
C ALA A 99 -11.48 8.30 -5.81
N LEU A 100 -12.03 7.25 -6.42
CA LEU A 100 -13.41 6.81 -6.21
C LEU A 100 -13.63 6.35 -4.75
N LEU A 101 -12.65 5.66 -4.15
CA LEU A 101 -12.70 5.33 -2.72
C LEU A 101 -12.75 6.59 -1.84
N LEU A 102 -11.90 7.58 -2.11
CA LEU A 102 -11.88 8.84 -1.38
C LEU A 102 -13.19 9.61 -1.53
N LEU A 103 -13.79 9.63 -2.73
CA LEU A 103 -15.11 10.21 -2.95
C LEU A 103 -16.19 9.45 -2.19
N GLY A 104 -16.21 8.12 -2.26
CA GLY A 104 -17.17 7.30 -1.53
C GLY A 104 -17.07 7.50 -0.02
N LEU A 105 -15.85 7.54 0.53
CA LEU A 105 -15.62 7.86 1.93
C LEU A 105 -16.07 9.29 2.26
N GLY A 106 -15.75 10.27 1.42
CA GLY A 106 -16.21 11.65 1.56
C GLY A 106 -17.74 11.76 1.62
N LEU A 107 -18.45 10.99 0.79
CA LEU A 107 -19.92 10.92 0.82
C LEU A 107 -20.45 10.28 2.10
N ILE A 108 -19.83 9.20 2.60
CA ILE A 108 -20.22 8.57 3.86
C ILE A 108 -20.01 9.54 5.03
N VAL A 109 -18.86 10.24 5.06
CA VAL A 109 -18.58 11.23 6.09
C VAL A 109 -19.56 12.40 5.99
N ALA A 110 -19.84 12.93 4.79
CA ALA A 110 -20.84 13.98 4.58
C ALA A 110 -22.22 13.54 5.07
N ALA A 111 -22.62 12.31 4.74
CA ALA A 111 -23.89 11.76 5.21
C ALA A 111 -23.93 11.71 6.75
N GLY A 112 -22.85 11.25 7.39
CA GLY A 112 -22.77 11.17 8.85
C GLY A 112 -22.72 12.54 9.55
N THR A 113 -21.91 13.48 9.07
CA THR A 113 -21.68 14.76 9.73
C THR A 113 -22.71 15.83 9.37
N TRP A 114 -23.22 15.86 8.14
CA TRP A 114 -24.17 16.90 7.70
C TRP A 114 -25.64 16.52 7.92
N SER A 115 -25.97 15.22 7.89
CA SER A 115 -27.38 14.77 7.88
C SER A 115 -27.97 14.49 9.26
N ASN A 116 -27.25 14.79 10.35
CA ASN A 116 -27.62 14.47 11.72
C ASN A 116 -28.15 13.02 11.86
N LEU A 117 -27.43 12.09 11.22
CA LEU A 117 -27.90 10.74 10.94
C LEU A 117 -27.94 9.93 12.24
N ARG A 118 -29.13 9.57 12.71
CA ARG A 118 -29.29 8.72 13.90
C ARG A 118 -29.25 7.25 13.50
N GLY A 119 -28.17 6.57 13.86
CA GLY A 119 -28.00 5.14 13.60
C GLY A 119 -26.53 4.71 13.51
N PRO A 120 -26.24 3.41 13.34
CA PRO A 120 -24.89 2.85 13.50
C PRO A 120 -23.82 3.50 12.61
N VAL A 121 -24.19 3.94 11.41
CA VAL A 121 -23.27 4.62 10.49
C VAL A 121 -22.95 6.04 10.97
N GLY A 122 -23.95 6.77 11.44
CA GLY A 122 -23.77 8.11 12.01
C GLY A 122 -22.90 8.05 13.25
N ASP A 123 -23.19 7.13 14.16
CA ASP A 123 -22.40 6.90 15.38
C ASP A 123 -20.94 6.55 15.05
N LEU A 124 -20.71 5.71 14.05
CA LEU A 124 -19.35 5.35 13.64
C LEU A 124 -18.59 6.54 13.06
N VAL A 125 -19.26 7.37 12.24
CA VAL A 125 -18.67 8.60 11.70
C VAL A 125 -18.39 9.59 12.82
N GLU A 126 -19.29 9.75 13.79
CA GLU A 126 -19.07 10.62 14.95
C GLU A 126 -17.85 10.16 15.76
N ILE A 127 -17.77 8.86 16.08
CA ILE A 127 -16.66 8.30 16.87
C ILE A 127 -15.33 8.49 16.15
N ILE A 128 -15.27 8.21 14.85
CA ILE A 128 -14.02 8.23 14.09
C ILE A 128 -13.66 9.65 13.64
N VAL A 129 -14.57 10.34 12.97
CA VAL A 129 -14.30 11.63 12.31
C VAL A 129 -14.42 12.76 13.31
N THR A 130 -15.56 12.92 13.98
CA THR A 130 -15.72 13.96 15.01
C THR A 130 -14.77 13.71 16.19
N GLY A 131 -14.52 12.45 16.56
CA GLY A 131 -13.48 12.10 17.52
C GLY A 131 -12.08 12.58 17.12
N ALA A 132 -11.67 12.37 15.88
CA ALA A 132 -10.33 12.72 15.41
C ALA A 132 -10.16 14.22 15.10
N PHE A 133 -11.12 14.81 14.40
CA PHE A 133 -11.06 16.19 13.85
C PHE A 133 -11.80 17.21 14.72
N GLY A 134 -12.51 16.77 15.74
CA GLY A 134 -13.31 17.62 16.61
C GLY A 134 -14.33 18.43 15.82
N ARG A 135 -14.46 19.71 16.17
CA ARG A 135 -15.41 20.64 15.53
C ARG A 135 -15.15 20.92 14.04
N LEU A 136 -13.99 20.50 13.52
CA LEU A 136 -13.63 20.67 12.10
C LEU A 136 -14.05 19.47 11.23
N ASP A 137 -14.72 18.48 11.81
CA ASP A 137 -15.25 17.31 11.10
C ASP A 137 -16.16 17.67 9.90
N LEU A 138 -16.90 18.77 9.99
CA LEU A 138 -17.73 19.32 8.91
C LEU A 138 -16.93 19.62 7.64
N LEU A 139 -15.63 19.90 7.75
CA LEU A 139 -14.73 20.20 6.63
C LEU A 139 -14.09 18.95 6.01
N VAL A 140 -14.10 17.82 6.73
CA VAL A 140 -13.46 16.57 6.30
C VAL A 140 -14.02 16.05 4.97
N PRO A 141 -15.35 16.05 4.70
CA PRO A 141 -15.88 15.65 3.40
C PRO A 141 -15.32 16.47 2.24
N ILE A 142 -15.20 17.78 2.43
CA ILE A 142 -14.67 18.70 1.42
C ILE A 142 -13.20 18.41 1.16
N LEU A 143 -12.42 18.21 2.23
CA LEU A 143 -11.01 17.84 2.13
C LEU A 143 -10.82 16.55 1.32
N LEU A 144 -11.60 15.50 1.64
CA LEU A 144 -11.57 14.23 0.92
C LEU A 144 -11.94 14.40 -0.56
N ALA A 145 -12.97 15.19 -0.86
CA ALA A 145 -13.38 15.49 -2.22
C ALA A 145 -12.29 16.21 -3.03
N VAL A 146 -11.63 17.21 -2.44
CA VAL A 146 -10.52 17.94 -3.08
C VAL A 146 -9.36 17.01 -3.40
N ILE A 147 -8.97 16.14 -2.47
CA ILE A 147 -7.90 15.15 -2.69
C ILE A 147 -8.30 14.18 -3.80
N ALA A 148 -9.54 13.70 -3.79
CA ALA A 148 -10.03 12.77 -4.80
C ALA A 148 -10.05 13.38 -6.20
N VAL A 149 -10.62 14.58 -6.36
CA VAL A 149 -10.64 15.31 -7.64
C VAL A 149 -9.24 15.55 -8.15
N ARG A 150 -8.29 15.87 -7.25
CA ARG A 150 -6.89 16.04 -7.62
C ARG A 150 -6.27 14.75 -8.13
N PHE A 151 -6.56 13.61 -7.51
CA PHE A 151 -6.05 12.31 -7.95
C PHE A 151 -6.60 11.92 -9.32
N ILE A 152 -7.85 12.28 -9.62
CA ILE A 152 -8.45 12.11 -10.96
C ILE A 152 -7.79 13.02 -11.99
N ARG A 153 -7.48 14.27 -11.62
CA ARG A 153 -6.90 15.26 -12.57
C ARG A 153 -5.41 15.11 -12.84
N HIS A 154 -4.64 14.54 -11.92
CA HIS A 154 -3.18 14.38 -12.05
C HIS A 154 -2.70 12.95 -11.74
N PRO A 155 -3.18 11.93 -12.48
CA PRO A 155 -2.82 10.54 -12.27
C PRO A 155 -1.34 10.21 -12.57
N GLU A 156 -0.64 11.04 -13.36
CA GLU A 156 0.71 10.80 -13.87
C GLU A 156 1.85 11.33 -12.99
N LYS A 157 1.56 12.02 -11.87
CA LYS A 157 2.58 12.66 -11.01
C LYS A 157 2.58 12.14 -9.55
N PRO A 158 2.93 10.86 -9.31
CA PRO A 158 2.88 10.25 -7.98
C PRO A 158 3.76 10.96 -6.96
N GLU A 159 4.96 11.44 -7.34
CA GLU A 159 5.84 12.17 -6.44
C GLU A 159 5.26 13.51 -5.98
N ALA A 160 4.63 14.25 -6.91
CA ALA A 160 3.97 15.51 -6.59
C ALA A 160 2.74 15.29 -5.68
N ASN A 161 1.96 14.24 -5.95
CA ASN A 161 0.82 13.87 -5.13
C ASN A 161 1.26 13.48 -3.71
N GLY A 162 2.38 12.76 -3.56
CA GLY A 162 2.96 12.42 -2.26
C GLY A 162 3.32 13.67 -1.45
N ARG A 163 4.03 14.63 -2.05
CA ARG A 163 4.38 15.91 -1.39
C ARG A 163 3.15 16.70 -0.94
N ILE A 164 2.11 16.72 -1.77
CA ILE A 164 0.86 17.44 -1.46
C ILE A 164 0.11 16.79 -0.32
N VAL A 165 0.02 15.45 -0.30
CA VAL A 165 -0.60 14.72 0.81
C VAL A 165 0.14 15.00 2.11
N ILE A 166 1.49 14.97 2.09
CA ILE A 166 2.30 15.28 3.28
C ILE A 166 2.06 16.72 3.74
N GLY A 167 2.15 17.70 2.84
CA GLY A 167 1.95 19.11 3.16
C GLY A 167 0.54 19.41 3.68
N LEU A 168 -0.48 18.82 3.05
CA LEU A 168 -1.87 18.97 3.48
C LEU A 168 -2.12 18.29 4.84
N SER A 169 -1.52 17.13 5.09
CA SER A 169 -1.62 16.45 6.39
C SER A 169 -0.98 17.29 7.49
N ALA A 170 0.22 17.85 7.24
CA ALA A 170 0.88 18.74 8.18
C ALA A 170 0.07 20.01 8.45
N LEU A 171 -0.52 20.61 7.40
CA LEU A 171 -1.40 21.77 7.52
C LEU A 171 -2.63 21.44 8.38
N VAL A 172 -3.29 20.31 8.12
CA VAL A 172 -4.47 19.86 8.87
C VAL A 172 -4.13 19.64 10.34
N ILE A 173 -3.02 18.96 10.65
CA ILE A 173 -2.57 18.76 12.03
C ILE A 173 -2.30 20.11 12.72
N GLY A 174 -1.61 21.04 12.05
CA GLY A 174 -1.33 22.37 12.58
C GLY A 174 -2.60 23.18 12.85
N VAL A 175 -3.55 23.18 11.91
CA VAL A 175 -4.84 23.87 12.07
C VAL A 175 -5.66 23.26 13.21
N LEU A 176 -5.72 21.94 13.31
CA LEU A 176 -6.41 21.26 14.42
C LEU A 176 -5.79 21.59 15.77
N GLY A 177 -4.46 21.61 15.87
CA GLY A 177 -3.75 22.01 17.08
C GLY A 177 -4.00 23.47 17.46
N GLN A 178 -3.90 24.39 16.50
CA GLN A 178 -4.22 25.81 16.72
C GLN A 178 -5.66 26.01 17.17
N VAL A 179 -6.61 25.34 16.53
CA VAL A 179 -8.02 25.37 16.94
C VAL A 179 -8.21 24.81 18.34
N HIS A 180 -7.50 23.73 18.70
CA HIS A 180 -7.57 23.16 20.04
C HIS A 180 -7.10 24.15 21.11
N ILE A 181 -5.98 24.83 20.87
CA ILE A 181 -5.44 25.88 21.76
C ILE A 181 -6.40 27.08 21.83
N ALA A 182 -6.94 27.53 20.69
CA ALA A 182 -7.88 28.64 20.63
C ALA A 182 -9.19 28.36 21.39
N CYS A 183 -9.57 27.10 21.52
CA CYS A 183 -10.71 26.64 22.33
C CYS A 183 -10.37 26.47 23.82
N GLY A 184 -9.19 26.93 24.28
CA GLY A 184 -8.79 26.89 25.69
C GLY A 184 -7.96 25.67 26.08
N ALA A 185 -7.51 24.86 25.11
CA ALA A 185 -6.69 23.66 25.34
C ALA A 185 -7.28 22.68 26.37
N PRO A 186 -8.52 22.19 26.16
CA PRO A 186 -9.18 21.30 27.11
C PRO A 186 -8.39 20.01 27.34
N ALA A 187 -8.19 19.67 28.60
CA ALA A 187 -7.48 18.47 29.02
C ALA A 187 -8.40 17.25 29.02
N ARG A 188 -7.81 16.06 29.08
CA ARG A 188 -8.59 14.82 29.18
C ARG A 188 -9.41 14.73 30.48
N SER A 189 -8.99 15.43 31.53
CA SER A 189 -9.76 15.60 32.77
C SER A 189 -11.09 16.30 32.57
N ASP A 190 -11.20 17.15 31.55
CA ASP A 190 -12.40 17.96 31.26
C ASP A 190 -13.43 17.15 30.44
N GLY A 191 -13.10 15.89 30.13
CA GLY A 191 -13.93 14.96 29.41
C GLY A 191 -13.64 14.92 27.90
N MET A 192 -13.99 13.79 27.28
CA MET A 192 -13.78 13.60 25.85
C MET A 192 -14.65 14.53 24.99
N GLN A 193 -15.77 15.01 25.53
CA GLN A 193 -16.62 15.96 24.83
C GLN A 193 -15.91 17.30 24.61
N ALA A 194 -15.24 17.83 25.64
CA ALA A 194 -14.48 19.08 25.50
C ALA A 194 -13.38 18.98 24.44
N ILE A 195 -12.70 17.82 24.37
CA ILE A 195 -11.70 17.56 23.32
C ILE A 195 -12.35 17.55 21.92
N ARG A 196 -13.51 16.92 21.75
CA ARG A 196 -14.26 16.89 20.49
C ARG A 196 -14.81 18.26 20.10
N ASP A 197 -15.29 19.05 21.06
CA ASP A 197 -15.77 20.40 20.81
C ASP A 197 -14.64 21.38 20.43
N ALA A 198 -13.37 20.99 20.67
CA ALA A 198 -12.16 21.67 20.25
C ALA A 198 -11.57 21.05 18.97
N GLY A 199 -10.25 20.83 18.91
CA GLY A 199 -9.56 20.26 17.75
C GLY A 199 -9.58 18.72 17.64
N GLY A 200 -10.40 18.03 18.44
CA GLY A 200 -10.44 16.57 18.49
C GLY A 200 -9.15 15.96 19.03
N LEU A 201 -9.01 14.64 18.90
CA LEU A 201 -7.85 13.90 19.38
C LEU A 201 -6.55 14.29 18.64
N ILE A 202 -6.64 14.61 17.35
CA ILE A 202 -5.46 15.04 16.57
C ILE A 202 -5.01 16.42 17.05
N GLY A 203 -5.93 17.36 17.20
CA GLY A 203 -5.62 18.70 17.71
C GLY A 203 -5.08 18.66 19.13
N TRP A 204 -5.68 17.85 20.00
CA TRP A 204 -5.18 17.61 21.35
C TRP A 204 -3.74 17.08 21.34
N GLY A 205 -3.46 16.04 20.55
CA GLY A 205 -2.11 15.47 20.46
C GLY A 205 -1.06 16.45 19.93
N ALA A 206 -1.44 17.33 19.00
CA ALA A 206 -0.57 18.37 18.46
C ALA A 206 -0.37 19.55 19.43
N ALA A 207 -1.39 19.90 20.22
CA ALA A 207 -1.38 21.03 21.14
C ALA A 207 -0.75 20.71 22.51
N THR A 208 -0.96 19.50 23.03
CA THR A 208 -0.49 19.09 24.37
C THR A 208 0.99 19.39 24.66
N PRO A 209 1.97 19.21 23.76
CA PRO A 209 3.36 19.55 24.08
C PRO A 209 3.63 21.07 24.20
N LEU A 210 2.67 21.92 23.82
CA LEU A 210 2.77 23.38 23.82
C LEU A 210 1.99 24.05 24.96
N THR A 211 1.18 23.31 25.71
CA THR A 211 0.23 23.79 26.73
C THR A 211 0.35 22.96 27.99
#